data_AF-A0A086M7G7-F1
#
_entry.id   AF-A0A086M7G7-F1
#
_cell.length_a   1.000
_cell.length_b   1.000
_cell.length_c   1.000
_cell.angle_alpha   90.00
_cell.angle_beta   90.00
_cell.angle_gamma   90.00
#
_symmetry.space_group_name_H-M   'P 1'
#
loop_
_entity.id
_entity.type
_entity.pdbx_description
1 polymer ?
#
loop_
_entity_poly.entity_id
_entity_poly.type
_entity_poly.pdbx_seq_one_letter_code
_entity_poly.pdbx_strand_id
1 'polypeptide(L)' 'MRMVLQRVESACVQVVETGELAGKIGRGIVCLLGISGEDKWEDADYCIRKCLKSRLWDDVKDPSKSWASCVVDRDY' A
#
# COMPACT_ATOMS: atom_id res chain seq x y z
N MET A 1 3.03 5.63 -14.71
CA MET A 1 3.13 4.53 -13.73
C MET A 1 1.73 4.18 -13.24
N ARG A 2 1.45 2.90 -12.95
CA ARG A 2 0.14 2.49 -12.41
C ARG A 2 0.33 1.62 -11.18
N MET A 3 -0.61 1.71 -10.24
CA MET A 3 -0.63 0.84 -9.07
C MET A 3 -2.04 0.37 -8.74
N VAL A 4 -2.11 -0.82 -8.15
CA VAL A 4 -3.31 -1.34 -7.49
C VAL A 4 -3.00 -1.45 -6.00
N LEU A 5 -3.76 -0.74 -5.17
CA LEU A 5 -3.62 -0.78 -3.72
C LEU A 5 -4.65 -1.74 -3.13
N GLN A 6 -4.18 -2.68 -2.32
CA GLN A 6 -5.03 -3.61 -1.58
C GLN A 6 -4.87 -3.36 -0.09
N ARG A 7 -5.98 -3.04 0.58
CA ARG A 7 -6.03 -2.97 2.04
C ARG A 7 -5.98 -4.40 2.60
N VAL A 8 -5.02 -4.69 3.46
CA VAL A 8 -4.80 -6.04 4.00
C VAL A 8 -4.73 -6.05 5.51
N GLU A 9 -5.15 -7.17 6.10
CA GLU A 9 -4.91 -7.49 7.52
C GLU A 9 -3.51 -8.10 7.73
N SER A 10 -2.98 -8.79 6.71
CA SER A 10 -1.61 -9.29 6.64
C SER A 10 -1.29 -9.66 5.19
N ALA A 11 -0.01 -9.61 4.79
CA ALA A 11 0.44 -10.09 3.50
C ALA A 11 1.89 -10.58 3.54
N CYS A 12 2.27 -11.44 2.59
CA CYS A 12 3.65 -11.89 2.45
C CYS A 12 4.01 -12.22 1.01
N VAL A 13 5.32 -12.28 0.74
CA VAL A 13 5.90 -12.71 -0.53
C VAL A 13 6.81 -13.90 -0.25
N GLN A 14 6.56 -15.01 -0.96
CA GLN A 14 7.33 -16.24 -0.86
C GLN A 14 7.84 -16.64 -2.23
N VAL A 15 9.12 -17.04 -2.29
CA VAL A 15 9.70 -17.61 -3.50
C VAL A 15 9.25 -19.06 -3.61
N VAL A 16 8.46 -19.38 -4.65
CA VAL A 16 7.80 -20.69 -4.79
C VAL A 16 8.82 -21.84 -4.89
N GLU A 17 9.93 -21.63 -5.58
CA GLU A 17 10.93 -22.67 -5.82
C GLU A 17 11.72 -23.06 -4.56
N THR A 18 12.04 -22.10 -3.71
CA THR A 18 12.85 -22.32 -2.48
C THR A 18 12.00 -22.41 -1.22
N GLY A 19 10.75 -21.92 -1.27
CA GLY A 19 9.90 -21.73 -0.12
C GLY A 19 10.33 -20.57 0.79
N GLU A 20 11.34 -19.79 0.42
CA GLU A 20 11.87 -18.70 1.23
C GLU A 20 10.89 -17.51 1.34
N LEU A 21 10.72 -16.99 2.55
CA LEU A 21 9.93 -15.79 2.79
C LEU A 21 10.76 -14.54 2.52
N ALA A 22 10.51 -13.88 1.39
CA ALA A 22 11.21 -12.65 0.99
C ALA A 22 10.75 -11.43 1.81
N GLY A 23 9.51 -11.45 2.32
CA GLY A 23 8.99 -10.37 3.13
C GLY A 23 7.57 -10.63 3.63
N LYS A 24 7.21 -9.99 4.74
CA LYS A 24 5.86 -10.01 5.31
C LYS A 24 5.52 -8.69 5.98
N ILE A 25 4.23 -8.37 5.99
CA ILE A 25 3.65 -7.23 6.69
C ILE A 25 2.44 -7.67 7.50
N GLY A 26 2.11 -6.90 8.53
CA GLY A 26 0.83 -6.98 9.25
C GLY A 26 -0.27 -6.22 8.51
N ARG A 27 -1.11 -5.52 9.27
CA ARG A 27 -2.12 -4.61 8.71
C ARG A 27 -1.42 -3.54 7.89
N GLY A 28 -1.95 -3.23 6.70
CA GLY A 28 -1.31 -2.25 5.83
C GLY A 28 -1.80 -2.30 4.39
N ILE A 29 -0.90 -2.03 3.46
CA ILE A 29 -1.18 -1.98 2.02
C ILE A 29 -0.25 -2.92 1.28
N VAL A 30 -0.83 -3.75 0.40
CA VAL A 30 -0.08 -4.34 -0.71
C VAL A 30 -0.21 -3.42 -1.91
N CYS A 31 0.92 -2.97 -2.45
CA CYS A 31 1.00 -2.13 -3.64
C CYS A 31 1.52 -2.96 -4.81
N LEU A 32 0.64 -3.30 -5.76
CA LEU A 32 1.03 -3.94 -7.01
C LEU A 32 1.38 -2.83 -8.01
N LEU A 33 2.68 -2.68 -8.29
CA LEU A 33 3.21 -1.60 -9.11
C LEU A 33 3.52 -2.06 -10.54
N GLY A 34 2.98 -1.35 -11.53
CA GLY A 34 3.31 -1.51 -12.94
C GLY A 34 4.04 -0.28 -13.47
N ILE A 35 5.22 -0.51 -14.04
CA ILE A 35 6.09 0.52 -14.62
C ILE A 35 6.14 0.34 -16.14
N SER A 36 5.84 1.41 -16.87
CA SER A 36 5.96 1.53 -18.33
C SER A 36 7.30 2.16 -18.71
N GLY A 37 7.79 1.91 -19.93
CA GLY A 37 9.01 2.54 -20.45
C GLY A 37 8.90 4.06 -20.65
N GLU A 38 7.68 4.61 -20.64
CA GLU A 38 7.42 6.05 -20.75
C GLU A 38 7.33 6.76 -19.39
N ASP A 39 7.38 6.00 -18.29
CA ASP A 39 7.21 6.53 -16.95
C ASP A 39 8.42 7.36 -16.51
N LYS A 40 8.14 8.43 -15.77
CA LYS A 40 9.16 9.33 -15.23
C LYS A 40 9.13 9.36 -13.72
N TRP A 41 10.14 10.00 -13.13
CA TRP A 41 10.25 10.16 -11.68
C TRP A 41 9.05 10.90 -11.09
N GLU A 42 8.44 11.82 -11.82
CA GLU A 42 7.24 12.53 -11.38
C GLU A 42 6.03 11.58 -11.22
N ASP A 43 5.95 10.52 -12.04
CA ASP A 43 4.93 9.48 -11.90
C ASP A 43 5.16 8.63 -10.66
N ALA A 44 6.43 8.35 -10.33
CA ALA A 44 6.81 7.66 -9.10
C ALA A 44 6.43 8.49 -7.86
N ASP A 45 6.77 9.78 -7.86
CA ASP A 45 6.41 10.70 -6.79
C ASP A 45 4.89 10.81 -6.60
N TYR A 46 4.15 10.85 -7.71
CA TYR A 46 2.69 10.80 -7.68
C TYR A 46 2.18 9.51 -7.04
N CYS A 47 2.74 8.35 -7.42
CA CYS A 47 2.34 7.07 -6.87
C CYS A 47 2.68 6.94 -5.38
N ILE A 48 3.87 7.39 -4.95
CA ILE A 48 4.27 7.40 -3.54
C ILE A 48 3.31 8.23 -2.71
N ARG A 49 3.01 9.47 -3.13
CA ARG A 49 2.04 10.32 -2.43
C ARG A 49 0.67 9.67 -2.34
N LYS A 50 0.19 9.09 -3.44
CA LYS A 50 -1.11 8.41 -3.48
C LYS A 50 -1.13 7.17 -2.58
N CYS A 51 -0.08 6.36 -2.56
CA CYS A 51 0.02 5.20 -1.68
C CYS A 51 -0.01 5.61 -0.20
N LEU A 52 0.78 6.61 0.18
CA LEU A 52 0.92 7.02 1.59
C LEU A 52 -0.26 7.85 2.10
N LYS A 53 -0.95 8.61 1.25
CA LYS A 53 -2.01 9.55 1.66
C LYS A 53 -3.43 9.11 1.29
N SER A 54 -3.61 7.99 0.58
CA SER A 54 -4.95 7.47 0.33
C SER A 54 -5.62 7.07 1.63
N ARG A 55 -6.84 7.57 1.84
CA ARG A 55 -7.61 7.31 3.05
C ARG A 55 -8.40 6.01 2.87
N LEU A 56 -7.84 4.90 3.35
CA LEU A 56 -8.40 3.55 3.14
C LEU A 56 -9.02 2.94 4.41
N TRP A 57 -8.95 3.65 5.53
CA TRP A 57 -9.51 3.21 6.82
C TRP A 57 -10.37 4.30 7.44
N ASP A 58 -11.09 3.93 8.50
CA ASP A 58 -11.96 4.86 9.25
C ASP A 58 -11.15 5.95 9.97
N ASP A 59 -11.74 6.81 10.77
CA ASP A 59 -10.93 7.76 11.54
C ASP A 59 -10.17 7.03 12.66
N VAL A 60 -9.06 7.61 13.13
CA VAL A 60 -8.28 7.03 14.24
C VAL A 60 -8.98 7.29 15.59
N LYS A 61 -9.67 8.43 15.72
CA LYS A 61 -10.36 8.85 16.94
C LYS A 61 -11.86 8.56 16.90
N ASP A 62 -12.45 8.51 15.71
CA ASP A 62 -13.89 8.34 15.52
C ASP A 62 -14.23 7.26 14.47
N PRO A 63 -14.33 5.98 14.86
CA PRO A 63 -14.56 4.86 13.93
C PRO A 63 -15.85 4.95 13.10
N SER A 64 -16.79 5.83 13.44
CA SER A 64 -18.01 6.05 12.65
C SER A 64 -17.74 6.74 11.31
N LYS A 65 -16.58 7.40 11.18
CA LYS A 65 -16.18 8.12 9.97
C LYS A 65 -15.34 7.23 9.08
N SER A 66 -15.96 6.64 8.07
CA SER A 66 -15.24 5.85 7.08
C SER A 66 -14.38 6.67 6.12
N TRP A 67 -13.33 6.04 5.59
CA TRP A 67 -12.40 6.64 4.60
C TRP A 67 -11.74 7.94 5.08
N ALA A 68 -11.32 7.97 6.34
CA ALA A 68 -10.82 9.17 6.99
C ALA A 68 -9.31 9.16 7.26
N SER A 69 -8.67 8.00 7.44
CA SER A 69 -7.22 7.93 7.71
C SER A 69 -6.45 7.16 6.65
N CYS A 70 -5.17 7.53 6.47
CA CYS A 70 -4.22 6.83 5.62
C CYS A 70 -3.34 5.84 6.41
N VAL A 71 -2.46 5.13 5.71
CA VAL A 71 -1.56 4.11 6.29
C VAL A 71 -0.61 4.73 7.32
N VAL A 72 -0.13 5.95 7.04
CA VAL A 72 0.78 6.69 7.93
C VAL A 72 0.07 7.12 9.21
N ASP A 73 -1.21 7.52 9.14
CA ASP A 73 -1.96 7.96 10.33
C ASP A 73 -2.21 6.81 11.32
N ARG A 74 -2.19 5.56 10.84
CA ARG A 74 -2.42 4.36 11.65
C ARG A 74 -1.15 3.63 12.09
N ASP A 75 0.02 4.11 11.67
CA ASP A 75 1.31 3.44 11.93
C ASP A 75 1.31 1.98 11.45
N TYR A 76 0.82 1.79 10.22
CA TYR A 76 0.75 0.49 9.51
C TYR A 76 1.88 0.33 8.50
#